data_AF-A0A1S6EWT1-F1
#
_entry.id   AF-A0A1S6EWT1-F1
#
_cell.length_a   1.000
_cell.length_b   1.000
_cell.length_c   1.000
_cell.angle_alpha   90.00
_cell.angle_beta   90.00
_cell.angle_gamma   90.00
#
_symmetry.space_group_name_H-M   'P 1'
#
loop_
_entity.id
_entity.type
_entity.pdbx_description
1 polymer ?
#
loop_
_entity_poly.entity_id
_entity_poly.type
_entity_poly.pdbx_seq_one_letter_code
_entity_poly.pdbx_strand_id
1 'polypeptide(L)'
;MPTDDLARFRRLCGQFRWLAVFMVCSVGAVLALMFVVAPAVSAARGTFAPGVAPIRFLEKVIWATPNIFYLYAVWSIGSALGAVSRGRLIQPVLARALRHVGIALGLGGLLSVFGITNISRLIGGEQGSFGYFDVAGMTLGMIGGALFLLGRIVDQADRIQAELDEMI
;
A
#
# COMPACT_ATOMS: atom_id res chain seq x y z
N MET A 1 29.06 18.93 6.68
CA MET A 1 27.66 19.22 7.09
C MET A 1 27.67 19.57 8.57
N PRO A 2 27.08 20.68 9.00
CA PRO A 2 27.00 21.01 10.41
C PRO A 2 26.09 19.99 11.11
N THR A 3 26.50 19.53 12.29
CA THR A 3 25.87 18.44 13.05
C THR A 3 24.39 18.68 13.38
N ASP A 4 23.97 19.95 13.45
CA ASP A 4 22.59 20.36 13.72
C ASP A 4 21.62 20.03 12.58
N ASP A 5 22.06 20.14 11.31
CA ASP A 5 21.22 19.82 10.16
C ASP A 5 20.88 18.32 10.12
N LEU A 6 21.83 17.49 10.53
CA LEU A 6 21.70 16.04 10.55
C LEU A 6 20.76 15.58 11.67
N ALA A 7 20.81 16.22 12.83
CA ALA A 7 19.87 15.99 13.93
C ALA A 7 18.44 16.44 13.59
N ARG A 8 18.29 17.60 12.93
CA ARG A 8 17.00 18.10 12.44
C ARG A 8 16.40 17.16 11.40
N PHE A 9 17.20 16.69 10.44
CA PHE A 9 16.79 15.72 9.43
C PHE A 9 16.29 14.41 10.06
N ARG A 10 17.02 13.85 11.03
CA ARG A 10 16.60 12.63 11.74
C ARG A 10 15.29 12.81 12.50
N ARG A 11 15.06 13.97 13.13
CA ARG A 11 13.79 14.29 13.79
C ARG A 11 12.63 14.35 12.79
N LEU A 12 12.81 15.00 11.65
CA LEU A 12 11.80 15.07 10.58
C LEU A 12 11.45 13.66 10.07
N CYS A 13 12.44 12.82 9.77
CA CYS A 13 12.21 11.42 9.39
C CYS A 13 11.47 10.61 10.46
N GLY A 14 11.77 10.86 11.75
CA GLY A 14 11.06 10.25 12.87
C GLY A 14 9.59 10.69 12.98
N GLN A 15 9.30 11.97 12.74
CA GLN A 15 7.93 12.50 12.70
C GLN A 15 7.13 11.91 11.55
N PHE A 16 7.72 11.79 10.35
CA PHE A 16 7.04 11.18 9.22
C PHE A 16 6.68 9.71 9.44
N ARG A 17 7.51 8.93 10.15
CA ARG A 17 7.14 7.58 10.58
C ARG A 17 5.87 7.59 11.42
N TRP A 18 5.80 8.50 12.39
CA TRP A 18 4.64 8.60 13.28
C TRP A 18 3.37 9.02 12.54
N LEU A 19 3.49 9.95 11.59
CA LEU A 19 2.39 10.33 10.69
C LEU A 19 1.90 9.14 9.85
N ALA A 20 2.82 8.38 9.26
CA ALA A 20 2.46 7.19 8.49
C ALA A 20 1.77 6.12 9.35
N VAL A 21 2.27 5.86 10.57
CA VAL A 21 1.64 4.93 11.53
C VAL A 21 0.25 5.43 11.92
N PHE A 22 0.11 6.71 12.25
CA PHE A 22 -1.18 7.31 12.61
C PHE A 22 -2.19 7.22 11.46
N MET A 23 -1.77 7.48 10.23
CA MET A 23 -2.61 7.36 9.04
C MET A 23 -3.04 5.90 8.80
N VAL A 24 -2.12 4.94 8.92
CA VAL A 24 -2.43 3.52 8.76
C VAL A 24 -3.38 3.03 9.86
N CYS A 25 -3.16 3.42 11.12
CA CYS A 25 -4.02 3.06 12.24
C CYS A 25 -5.41 3.69 12.11
N SER A 26 -5.51 4.97 11.73
CA SER A 26 -6.80 5.66 11.61
C SER A 26 -7.62 5.12 10.44
N VAL A 27 -7.05 5.03 9.24
CA VAL A 27 -7.73 4.46 8.07
C VAL A 27 -8.02 2.98 8.28
N GLY A 28 -7.08 2.22 8.84
CA GLY A 28 -7.27 0.82 9.20
C GLY A 28 -8.40 0.61 10.21
N ALA A 29 -8.55 1.49 11.21
CA ALA A 29 -9.65 1.45 12.17
C ALA A 29 -11.00 1.72 11.51
N VAL A 30 -11.07 2.69 10.58
CA VAL A 30 -12.29 2.96 9.80
C VAL A 30 -12.68 1.74 8.96
N LEU A 31 -11.71 1.12 8.27
CA LEU A 31 -11.95 -0.10 7.50
C LEU A 31 -12.40 -1.26 8.42
N ALA A 32 -11.74 -1.48 9.56
CA ALA A 32 -12.15 -2.51 10.52
C ALA A 32 -13.58 -2.26 11.03
N LEU A 33 -13.94 -1.01 11.29
CA LEU A 33 -15.28 -0.66 11.73
C LEU A 33 -16.33 -0.94 10.63
N MET A 34 -16.01 -0.61 9.39
CA MET A 34 -16.91 -0.81 8.25
C MET A 34 -17.06 -2.29 7.84
N PHE A 35 -15.97 -3.05 7.84
CA PHE A 35 -15.94 -4.41 7.30
C PHE A 35 -16.01 -5.51 8.36
N VAL A 36 -15.79 -5.20 9.64
CA VAL A 36 -15.86 -6.17 10.75
C VAL A 36 -16.98 -5.81 11.72
N VAL A 37 -17.03 -4.56 12.21
CA VAL A 37 -17.99 -4.17 13.26
C VAL A 37 -19.42 -4.08 12.72
N ALA A 38 -19.64 -3.39 11.60
CA ALA A 38 -20.99 -3.29 11.01
C ALA A 38 -21.65 -4.66 10.69
N PRO A 39 -20.96 -5.62 10.05
CA PRO A 39 -21.52 -6.96 9.84
C PRO A 39 -21.64 -7.77 11.13
N ALA A 40 -20.72 -7.67 12.09
CA ALA A 40 -20.84 -8.35 13.38
C ALA A 40 -22.03 -7.83 14.21
N VAL A 41 -22.27 -6.52 14.21
CA VAL A 41 -23.45 -5.92 14.87
C VAL A 41 -24.74 -6.34 14.16
N SER A 42 -24.72 -6.44 12.83
CA SER A 42 -25.87 -6.94 12.06
C SER A 42 -26.15 -8.42 12.35
N ALA A 43 -25.09 -9.22 12.56
CA ALA A 43 -25.17 -10.61 13.00
C ALA A 43 -25.82 -10.74 14.38
N ALA A 44 -25.33 -9.95 15.33
CA ALA A 44 -25.83 -9.95 16.69
C ALA A 44 -27.28 -9.48 16.81
N ARG A 45 -27.76 -8.63 15.88
CA ARG A 45 -29.15 -8.15 15.83
C ARG A 45 -30.12 -9.10 15.12
N GLY A 46 -29.65 -10.22 14.56
CA GLY A 46 -30.51 -11.21 13.90
C GLY A 46 -31.20 -10.71 12.61
N THR A 47 -30.77 -9.57 12.05
CA THR A 47 -31.36 -8.96 10.84
C THR A 47 -30.83 -9.55 9.54
N PHE A 48 -30.08 -10.66 9.58
CA PHE A 48 -29.63 -11.33 8.37
C PHE A 48 -30.79 -12.03 7.65
N ALA A 49 -31.24 -11.44 6.54
CA ALA A 49 -32.11 -12.12 5.59
C ALA A 49 -31.41 -13.40 5.06
N PRO A 50 -32.02 -14.59 5.21
CA PRO A 50 -31.40 -15.86 4.84
C PRO A 50 -31.32 -15.94 3.31
N GLY A 51 -30.09 -15.93 2.77
CA GLY A 51 -29.82 -16.25 1.36
C GLY A 51 -29.08 -15.18 0.54
N VAL A 52 -29.20 -13.88 0.87
CA VAL A 52 -28.60 -12.78 0.08
C VAL A 52 -27.41 -12.09 0.76
N ALA A 53 -27.19 -12.35 2.05
CA ALA A 53 -26.14 -11.73 2.85
C ALA A 53 -24.70 -12.19 2.52
N PRO A 54 -24.42 -13.48 2.24
CA PRO A 54 -23.04 -13.94 2.04
C PRO A 54 -22.41 -13.39 0.77
N ILE A 55 -23.16 -13.35 -0.33
CA ILE A 55 -22.67 -12.89 -1.64
C ILE A 55 -22.37 -11.38 -1.59
N ARG A 56 -23.25 -10.58 -0.98
CA ARG A 56 -23.02 -9.14 -0.78
C ARG A 56 -21.86 -8.83 0.16
N PHE A 57 -21.62 -9.67 1.17
CA PHE A 57 -20.46 -9.53 2.04
C PHE A 57 -19.17 -9.89 1.29
N LEU A 58 -19.18 -10.97 0.50
CA LEU A 58 -18.05 -11.38 -0.31
C LEU A 58 -17.68 -10.33 -1.36
N GLU A 59 -18.68 -9.75 -2.03
CA GLU A 59 -18.49 -8.62 -2.96
C GLU A 59 -17.80 -7.44 -2.24
N LYS A 60 -18.30 -7.02 -1.06
CA LYS A 60 -17.67 -5.96 -0.27
C LYS A 60 -16.23 -6.28 0.14
N VAL A 61 -15.92 -7.52 0.50
CA VAL A 61 -14.56 -7.95 0.84
C VAL A 61 -13.65 -7.88 -0.38
N ILE A 62 -14.11 -8.32 -1.55
CA ILE A 62 -13.36 -8.25 -2.81
C ILE A 62 -13.02 -6.79 -3.14
N TRP A 63 -13.99 -5.88 -3.03
CA TRP A 63 -13.80 -4.44 -3.25
C TRP A 63 -12.89 -3.77 -2.21
N ALA A 64 -12.77 -4.33 -0.99
CA ALA A 64 -11.89 -3.80 0.05
C ALA A 64 -10.43 -4.28 -0.07
N THR A 65 -10.18 -5.33 -0.85
CA THR A 65 -8.84 -5.94 -1.00
C THR A 65 -7.74 -4.95 -1.40
N PRO A 66 -7.95 -4.02 -2.37
CA PRO A 66 -6.93 -3.03 -2.75
C PRO A 66 -6.53 -2.10 -1.60
N ASN A 67 -7.45 -1.77 -0.68
CA ASN A 67 -7.16 -0.87 0.44
C ASN A 67 -6.08 -1.44 1.38
N ILE A 68 -6.02 -2.76 1.51
CA ILE A 68 -4.99 -3.42 2.33
C ILE A 68 -3.60 -3.22 1.73
N PHE A 69 -3.48 -3.34 0.40
CA PHE A 69 -2.24 -3.08 -0.32
C PHE A 69 -1.79 -1.62 -0.20
N TYR A 70 -2.74 -0.68 -0.25
CA TYR A 70 -2.45 0.75 -0.10
C TYR A 70 -1.99 1.10 1.33
N LEU A 71 -2.63 0.53 2.35
CA LEU A 71 -2.19 0.69 3.74
C LEU A 71 -0.78 0.12 3.96
N TYR A 72 -0.48 -1.03 3.37
CA TYR A 72 0.85 -1.62 3.43
C TYR A 72 1.91 -0.74 2.74
N ALA A 73 1.58 -0.10 1.61
CA ALA A 73 2.49 0.84 0.95
C ALA A 73 2.85 2.01 1.87
N VAL A 74 1.85 2.62 2.53
CA VAL A 74 2.06 3.75 3.47
C VAL A 74 2.88 3.30 4.68
N TRP A 75 2.58 2.12 5.22
CA TRP A 75 3.34 1.53 6.31
C TRP A 75 4.82 1.30 5.94
N SER A 76 5.06 0.79 4.74
CA SER A 76 6.41 0.56 4.21
C SER A 76 7.22 1.87 4.13
N ILE A 77 6.62 2.96 3.62
CA ILE A 77 7.24 4.30 3.59
C ILE A 77 7.58 4.78 5.01
N GLY A 78 6.63 4.70 5.93
CA GLY A 78 6.83 5.08 7.32
C GLY A 78 7.97 4.30 7.99
N SER A 79 8.02 2.99 7.74
CA SER A 79 9.06 2.11 8.29
C SER A 79 10.46 2.45 7.79
N ALA A 80 10.58 2.83 6.51
CA ALA A 80 11.82 3.24 5.88
C ALA A 80 12.33 4.58 6.43
N LEU A 81 11.46 5.58 6.55
CA LEU A 81 11.80 6.87 7.18
C LEU A 81 12.21 6.68 8.65
N GLY A 82 11.57 5.74 9.34
CA GLY A 82 11.97 5.30 10.68
C GLY A 82 13.31 4.55 10.76
N ALA A 83 13.78 3.96 9.67
CA ALA A 83 15.11 3.35 9.59
C ALA A 83 16.20 4.40 9.34
N VAL A 84 15.90 5.42 8.53
CA VAL A 84 16.79 6.58 8.29
C VAL A 84 16.98 7.41 9.55
N SER A 85 15.92 7.67 10.34
CA SER A 85 16.03 8.44 11.58
C SER A 85 16.94 7.79 12.64
N ARG A 86 17.12 6.46 12.56
CA ARG A 86 18.01 5.67 13.43
C ARG A 86 19.46 5.64 12.96
N GLY A 87 19.81 6.37 11.89
CA GLY A 87 21.19 6.50 11.41
C GLY A 87 21.64 5.41 10.44
N ARG A 88 20.72 4.65 9.82
CA ARG A 88 21.08 3.74 8.72
C ARG A 88 21.41 4.53 7.44
N LEU A 89 22.26 3.96 6.58
CA LEU A 89 22.57 4.54 5.27
C LEU A 89 21.29 4.78 4.47
N ILE A 90 21.17 5.99 3.91
CA ILE A 90 19.96 6.46 3.22
C ILE A 90 19.74 5.70 1.91
N GLN A 91 20.81 5.43 1.15
CA GLN A 91 20.76 4.72 -0.15
C GLN A 91 20.09 3.34 -0.07
N PRO A 92 20.58 2.37 0.73
CA PRO A 92 19.99 1.03 0.77
C PRO A 92 18.59 1.01 1.40
N VAL A 93 18.30 1.94 2.32
CA VAL A 93 16.96 2.06 2.92
C VAL A 93 15.95 2.59 1.89
N LEU A 94 16.34 3.59 1.09
CA LEU A 94 15.48 4.18 0.07
C LEU A 94 15.18 3.19 -1.06
N ALA A 95 16.20 2.48 -1.54
CA ALA A 95 16.04 1.48 -2.59
C ALA A 95 15.10 0.34 -2.15
N ARG A 96 15.31 -0.17 -0.93
CA ARG A 96 14.42 -1.18 -0.34
C ARG A 96 13.00 -0.65 -0.16
N ALA A 97 12.82 0.58 0.30
CA ALA A 97 11.52 1.21 0.47
C ALA A 97 10.77 1.33 -0.86
N LEU A 98 11.42 1.89 -1.89
CA LEU A 98 10.86 2.02 -3.24
C LEU A 98 10.41 0.67 -3.80
N ARG A 99 11.20 -0.39 -3.59
CA ARG A 99 10.85 -1.73 -4.06
C ARG A 99 9.60 -2.29 -3.37
N HIS A 100 9.51 -2.19 -2.05
CA HIS A 100 8.36 -2.71 -1.30
C HIS A 100 7.09 -1.89 -1.59
N VAL A 101 7.22 -0.58 -1.71
CA VAL A 101 6.13 0.33 -2.06
C VAL A 101 5.67 0.10 -3.50
N GLY A 102 6.60 -0.02 -4.44
CA GLY A 102 6.31 -0.28 -5.84
C GLY A 102 5.59 -1.62 -6.05
N ILE A 103 6.03 -2.68 -5.37
CA ILE A 103 5.34 -3.98 -5.39
C ILE A 103 3.94 -3.87 -4.79
N ALA A 104 3.79 -3.21 -3.64
CA ALA A 104 2.51 -3.07 -2.97
C ALA A 104 1.49 -2.28 -3.80
N LEU A 105 1.90 -1.13 -4.34
CA LEU A 105 1.05 -0.29 -5.20
C LEU A 105 0.79 -0.96 -6.56
N GLY A 106 1.79 -1.59 -7.15
CA GLY A 106 1.67 -2.32 -8.41
C GLY A 106 0.70 -3.50 -8.31
N LEU A 107 0.83 -4.32 -7.27
CA LEU A 107 -0.11 -5.42 -6.99
C LEU A 107 -1.50 -4.90 -6.62
N GLY A 108 -1.60 -3.86 -5.81
CA GLY A 108 -2.89 -3.24 -5.45
C GLY A 108 -3.63 -2.69 -6.66
N GLY A 109 -2.93 -1.98 -7.56
CA GLY A 109 -3.47 -1.46 -8.80
C GLY A 109 -3.84 -2.57 -9.79
N LEU A 110 -2.98 -3.59 -9.97
CA LEU A 110 -3.30 -4.75 -10.81
C LEU A 110 -4.50 -5.54 -10.28
N LEU A 111 -4.61 -5.73 -8.96
CA LEU A 111 -5.74 -6.40 -8.36
C LEU A 111 -7.02 -5.59 -8.50
N SER A 112 -6.94 -4.26 -8.42
CA SER A 112 -8.09 -3.39 -8.67
C SER A 112 -8.54 -3.47 -10.13
N VAL A 113 -7.60 -3.33 -11.08
CA VAL A 113 -7.92 -3.25 -12.51
C VAL A 113 -8.26 -4.61 -13.11
N PHE A 114 -7.51 -5.66 -12.79
CA PHE A 114 -7.71 -6.99 -13.34
C PHE A 114 -8.53 -7.87 -12.41
N GLY A 115 -8.28 -7.85 -11.11
CA GLY A 115 -8.98 -8.70 -10.15
C GLY A 115 -10.46 -8.34 -10.05
N ILE A 116 -10.78 -7.11 -9.66
CA ILE A 116 -12.18 -6.67 -9.49
C ILE A 116 -12.94 -6.74 -10.82
N THR A 117 -12.33 -6.28 -11.92
CA THR A 117 -12.96 -6.30 -13.25
C THR A 117 -13.17 -7.71 -13.81
N ASN A 118 -12.28 -8.67 -13.57
CA ASN A 118 -12.51 -10.06 -14.01
C ASN A 118 -13.52 -10.78 -13.12
N ILE A 119 -13.52 -10.51 -11.81
CA ILE A 119 -14.48 -11.13 -10.87
C ILE A 119 -15.89 -10.63 -11.15
N SER A 120 -16.08 -9.33 -11.39
CA SER A 120 -17.40 -8.79 -11.77
C SER A 120 -17.91 -9.39 -13.09
N ARG A 121 -16.99 -9.67 -14.02
CA ARG A 121 -17.29 -10.31 -15.32
C ARG A 121 -17.63 -11.80 -15.20
N LEU A 122 -17.02 -12.53 -14.26
CA LEU A 122 -17.30 -13.96 -14.04
C LEU A 122 -18.64 -14.21 -13.35
N ILE A 123 -19.15 -13.25 -12.55
CA ILE A 123 -20.38 -13.38 -11.75
C ILE A 123 -21.65 -13.05 -12.59
N GLY A 124 -21.52 -12.67 -13.86
CA GLY A 124 -22.68 -12.45 -14.75
C GLY A 124 -23.54 -11.24 -14.38
N GLY A 125 -22.93 -10.20 -13.78
CA GLY A 125 -23.63 -9.01 -13.34
C GLY A 125 -24.09 -8.10 -14.48
N GLU A 126 -25.26 -8.36 -15.06
CA GLU A 126 -25.98 -7.41 -15.93
C GLU A 126 -26.53 -6.17 -15.17
N GLN A 127 -26.22 -5.99 -13.87
CA GLN A 127 -26.64 -4.81 -13.08
C GLN A 127 -25.51 -4.17 -12.23
N GLY A 128 -24.25 -4.41 -12.58
CA GLY A 128 -23.09 -3.79 -11.92
C GLY A 128 -22.29 -2.86 -12.83
N SER A 129 -22.96 -1.83 -13.37
CA SER A 129 -22.42 -0.65 -14.09
C SER A 129 -21.06 -0.79 -14.80
N PHE A 130 -21.10 -0.66 -16.13
CA PHE A 130 -19.97 -0.36 -17.04
C PHE A 130 -19.04 0.81 -16.61
N GLY A 131 -19.32 1.52 -15.51
CA GLY A 131 -18.70 2.77 -15.11
C GLY A 131 -17.60 2.72 -14.05
N TYR A 132 -17.19 1.56 -13.51
CA TYR A 132 -16.04 1.49 -12.58
C TYR A 132 -14.78 0.97 -13.27
N PHE A 133 -14.40 1.61 -14.39
CA PHE A 133 -13.00 1.58 -14.79
C PHE A 133 -12.23 2.39 -13.74
N ASP A 134 -11.56 1.68 -12.84
CA ASP A 134 -10.76 2.29 -11.80
C ASP A 134 -9.50 2.92 -12.42
N VAL A 135 -9.67 4.12 -12.99
CA VAL A 135 -8.57 4.95 -13.52
C VAL A 135 -7.54 5.21 -12.40
N ALA A 136 -7.99 5.31 -11.15
CA ALA A 136 -7.09 5.39 -10.01
C ALA A 136 -6.28 4.10 -9.86
N GLY A 137 -6.90 2.92 -9.97
CA GLY A 137 -6.21 1.63 -10.00
C GLY A 137 -5.20 1.49 -11.15
N MET A 138 -5.53 1.95 -12.36
CA MET A 138 -4.62 1.92 -13.52
C MET A 138 -3.40 2.83 -13.32
N THR A 139 -3.65 4.08 -12.92
CA THR A 139 -2.59 5.07 -12.68
C THR A 139 -1.69 4.63 -11.53
N LEU A 140 -2.27 4.11 -10.45
CA LEU A 140 -1.55 3.66 -9.26
C LEU A 140 -0.78 2.37 -9.52
N GLY A 141 -1.29 1.48 -10.39
CA GLY A 141 -0.54 0.35 -10.95
C GLY A 141 0.67 0.78 -11.77
N MET A 142 0.52 1.76 -12.67
CA MET A 142 1.64 2.32 -13.44
C MET A 142 2.69 3.00 -12.57
N ILE A 143 2.26 3.82 -11.60
CA ILE A 143 3.15 4.48 -10.64
C ILE A 143 3.87 3.43 -9.79
N GLY A 144 3.17 2.41 -9.32
CA GLY A 144 3.76 1.28 -8.58
C GLY A 144 4.84 0.56 -9.39
N GLY A 145 4.57 0.29 -10.68
CA GLY A 145 5.55 -0.29 -11.61
C GLY A 145 6.79 0.59 -11.80
N ALA A 146 6.60 1.90 -12.00
CA ALA A 146 7.69 2.85 -12.13
C ALA A 146 8.57 2.92 -10.87
N LEU A 147 7.96 2.95 -9.67
CA LEU A 147 8.68 2.94 -8.40
C LEU A 147 9.44 1.63 -8.18
N PHE A 148 8.88 0.50 -8.60
CA PHE A 148 9.57 -0.79 -8.54
C PHE A 148 10.83 -0.82 -9.42
N LEU A 149 10.73 -0.35 -10.67
CA LEU A 149 11.85 -0.26 -11.59
C LEU A 149 12.93 0.70 -11.07
N LEU A 150 12.52 1.86 -10.55
CA LEU A 150 13.45 2.83 -9.95
C LEU A 150 14.20 2.23 -8.77
N GLY A 151 13.52 1.47 -7.89
CA GLY A 151 14.16 0.75 -6.79
C GLY A 151 15.25 -0.22 -7.27
N ARG A 152 15.02 -0.95 -8.38
CA ARG A 152 16.04 -1.83 -8.97
C ARG A 152 17.23 -1.07 -9.54
N ILE A 153 17.01 0.08 -10.18
CA ILE A 153 18.10 0.89 -10.74
C ILE A 153 18.98 1.44 -9.62
N VAL A 154 18.38 1.88 -8.51
CA VAL A 154 19.13 2.36 -7.34
C VAL A 154 19.95 1.22 -6.70
N ASP A 155 19.38 0.02 -6.55
CA ASP A 155 20.12 -1.16 -6.07
C ASP A 155 21.32 -1.50 -6.98
N GLN A 156 21.16 -1.37 -8.31
CA GLN A 156 22.25 -1.61 -9.27
C GLN A 156 23.34 -0.53 -9.21
N ALA A 157 22.96 0.73 -9.06
CA ALA A 157 23.92 1.83 -8.93
C ALA A 157 24.79 1.68 -7.68
N ASP A 158 24.19 1.27 -6.56
CA ASP A 158 24.90 1.00 -5.30
C ASP A 158 25.94 -0.11 -5.47
N ARG A 159 25.58 -1.18 -6.19
CA ARG A 159 26.50 -2.29 -6.48
C ARG A 159 27.67 -1.86 -7.38
N ILE A 160 27.40 -1.10 -8.44
CA ILE A 160 28.45 -0.60 -9.35
C ILE A 160 29.39 0.36 -8.60
N GLN A 161 28.86 1.19 -7.70
CA GLN A 161 29.66 2.09 -6.88
C GLN A 161 30.56 1.32 -5.91
N ALA A 162 30.07 0.22 -5.33
CA ALA A 162 30.87 -0.66 -4.50
C ALA A 162 32.00 -1.36 -5.27
N GLU A 163 31.76 -1.78 -6.52
CA GLU A 163 32.81 -2.38 -7.37
C GLU A 163 33.90 -1.36 -7.76
N LEU A 164 33.53 -0.10 -7.98
CA LEU A 164 34.49 0.99 -8.26
C LEU A 164 35.35 1.36 -7.04
N ASP A 165 34.78 1.30 -5.83
CA ASP A 165 35.50 1.57 -4.58
C ASP A 165 36.50 0.46 -4.23
N GLU A 166 36.28 -0.77 -4.73
CA GLU A 166 37.20 -1.91 -4.59
C GLU A 166 38.39 -1.85 -5.57
N MET A 167 38.30 -1.04 -6.64
CA MET A 167 39.36 -0.88 -7.64
C MET A 167 40.36 0.25 -7.34
N ILE A 168 40.11 1.06 -6.29
CA ILE A 168 40.98 2.16 -5.82
C ILE A 168 41.76 1.70 -4.59
#